data_AF-A0AAW9ECZ3-F1
#
_entry.id   AF-A0AAW9ECZ3-F1
#
_cell.length_a   1.000
_cell.length_b   1.000
_cell.length_c   1.000
_cell.angle_alpha   90.00
_cell.angle_beta   90.00
_cell.angle_gamma   90.00
#
_symmetry.space_group_name_H-M   'P 1'
#
loop_
_entity.id
_entity.type
_entity.pdbx_description
1 polymer ?
#
loop_
_entity_poly.entity_id
_entity_poly.type
_entity_poly.pdbx_seq_one_letter_code
_entity_poly.pdbx_strand_id
1 'polypeptide(L)' 'LRDVLSWRTNATWMLKSESKETGNPLSVIPKYTVNTMLDWQVNDALSANVNWTLYGRQKPRQYAEIRNETGTLATTE' A
#
# COMPACT_ATOMS: atom_id res chain seq x y z
N LEU A 1 -12.17 -34.48 0.68
CA LEU A 1 -12.95 -33.26 0.37
C LEU A 1 -12.02 -32.35 -0.42
N ARG A 2 -12.38 -31.98 -1.66
CA ARG A 2 -11.60 -30.98 -2.44
C ARG A 2 -11.99 -29.61 -1.89
N ASP A 3 -11.02 -28.78 -1.52
CA ASP A 3 -11.29 -27.38 -1.17
C ASP A 3 -11.69 -26.65 -2.46
N VAL A 4 -12.99 -26.37 -2.57
CA VAL A 4 -13.60 -25.68 -3.71
C VAL A 4 -13.22 -24.19 -3.68
N LEU A 5 -12.93 -23.65 -2.49
CA LEU A 5 -12.67 -22.22 -2.27
C LEU A 5 -11.45 -22.02 -1.36
N SER A 6 -10.46 -21.26 -1.83
CA SER A 6 -9.29 -20.83 -1.06
C SER A 6 -9.28 -19.31 -0.96
N TRP A 7 -9.37 -18.79 0.26
CA TRP A 7 -9.24 -17.36 0.54
C TRP A 7 -7.95 -17.08 1.32
N ARG A 8 -7.10 -16.21 0.77
CA ARG A 8 -5.90 -15.69 1.42
C ARG A 8 -5.96 -14.17 1.53
N THR A 9 -5.76 -13.63 2.73
CA THR A 9 -5.63 -12.18 2.96
C THR A 9 -4.35 -11.90 3.74
N ASN A 10 -3.57 -10.91 3.29
CA ASN A 10 -2.49 -10.31 4.05
C ASN A 10 -2.78 -8.83 4.31
N ALA A 11 -2.29 -8.34 5.44
CA ALA A 11 -2.44 -6.94 5.82
C ALA A 11 -1.13 -6.45 6.44
N THR A 12 -0.65 -5.31 5.95
CA THR A 12 0.54 -4.62 6.46
C THR A 12 0.12 -3.26 6.95
N TRP A 13 0.52 -2.90 8.18
CA TRP A 13 0.27 -1.59 8.78
C TRP A 13 1.59 -0.90 9.13
N MET A 14 1.78 0.32 8.65
CA MET A 14 2.98 1.12 8.87
C MET A 14 2.80 1.96 10.15
N LEU A 15 3.48 1.55 11.23
CA LEU A 15 3.39 2.20 12.54
C LEU A 15 4.14 3.53 12.59
N LYS A 16 5.39 3.55 12.13
CA LYS A 16 6.25 4.74 12.05
C LYS A 16 7.11 4.66 10.79
N SER A 17 7.08 5.74 10.01
CA SER A 17 7.94 5.96 8.85
C SER A 17 8.18 7.46 8.77
N GLU A 18 9.00 7.98 9.68
CA GLU A 18 9.26 9.42 9.82
C GLU A 18 10.74 9.63 10.16
N SER A 19 11.40 10.57 9.48
CA SER A 19 12.74 11.04 9.79
C SER A 19 12.72 11.79 11.11
N LYS A 20 13.65 11.47 12.02
CA LYS A 20 13.73 12.12 13.33
C LYS A 20 14.23 13.56 13.26
N GLU A 21 14.87 13.95 12.15
CA GLU A 21 15.48 15.27 11.97
C GLU A 21 14.52 16.25 11.28
N THR A 22 13.76 15.78 10.29
CA THR A 22 12.90 16.62 9.43
C THR A 22 11.41 16.34 9.61
N GLY A 23 11.02 15.22 10.24
CA GLY A 23 9.62 14.79 10.31
C GLY A 23 9.04 14.27 8.99
N ASN A 24 9.83 14.27 7.90
CA ASN A 24 9.40 13.74 6.61
C ASN A 24 9.21 12.22 6.65
N PRO A 25 8.30 11.67 5.83
CA PRO A 25 8.25 10.24 5.62
C PRO A 25 9.56 9.75 4.99
N LEU A 26 10.18 8.70 5.57
CA LEU A 26 11.41 8.09 5.04
C LEU A 26 11.19 7.51 3.63
N SER A 27 9.97 7.07 3.35
CA SER A 27 9.51 6.68 2.04
C SER A 27 8.01 6.97 1.94
N VAL A 28 7.55 7.45 0.78
CA VAL A 28 6.14 7.72 0.51
C VAL A 28 5.47 6.38 0.25
N ILE A 29 4.93 5.77 1.32
CA ILE A 29 4.24 4.48 1.29
C ILE A 29 2.84 4.60 1.90
N PRO A 30 1.89 3.75 1.49
CA PRO A 30 0.57 3.70 2.11
C PRO A 30 0.67 3.39 3.60
N LYS A 31 -0.15 4.05 4.43
CA LYS A 31 -0.22 3.77 5.88
C LYS A 31 -0.61 2.32 6.17
N TYR A 32 -1.40 1.72 5.30
CA TYR A 32 -1.70 0.30 5.31
C TYR A 32 -1.89 -0.22 3.90
N THR A 33 -1.59 -1.50 3.71
CA THR A 33 -1.87 -2.22 2.47
C THR A 33 -2.52 -3.54 2.84
N VAL A 34 -3.69 -3.81 2.29
CA VAL A 34 -4.38 -5.10 2.46
C VAL A 34 -4.45 -5.75 1.09
N ASN A 35 -3.96 -6.98 0.95
CA ASN A 35 -4.14 -7.75 -0.27
C ASN A 35 -4.98 -8.99 0.05
N THR A 36 -5.99 -9.22 -0.76
CA THR A 36 -6.90 -10.35 -0.69
C THR A 36 -6.89 -11.07 -2.01
N MET A 37 -6.81 -12.40 -1.96
CA MET A 37 -6.87 -13.29 -3.09
C MET A 37 -7.90 -14.38 -2.78
N LEU A 38 -8.90 -14.48 -3.64
CA LEU A 38 -9.93 -15.51 -3.61
C LEU A 38 -9.75 -16.40 -4.83
N ASP A 39 -9.56 -17.68 -4.58
CA ASP A 39 -9.41 -18.71 -5.60
C ASP A 39 -10.56 -19.69 -5.48
N TRP A 40 -11.41 -19.78 -6.50
CA TRP A 40 -12.63 -20.56 -6.49
C TRP A 40 -12.68 -21.53 -7.67
N GLN A 41 -12.62 -22.83 -7.38
CA GLN A 41 -12.82 -23.89 -8.37
C GLN A 41 -14.33 -24.20 -8.49
N VAL A 42 -15.01 -23.56 -9.43
CA VAL A 42 -16.47 -23.72 -9.59
C VAL A 42 -16.84 -25.17 -9.97
N ASN A 43 -16.09 -25.77 -10.89
CA ASN A 43 -16.18 -27.19 -11.27
C ASN A 43 -14.86 -27.64 -11.95
N ASP A 44 -14.73 -28.89 -12.40
CA ASP A 44 -13.48 -29.40 -13.00
C ASP A 44 -13.02 -28.65 -14.27
N ALA A 45 -13.91 -27.91 -14.95
CA ALA A 45 -13.62 -27.15 -16.17
C ALA A 45 -13.61 -25.62 -15.99
N LEU A 46 -14.00 -25.11 -14.81
CA LEU A 46 -14.14 -23.68 -14.56
C LEU A 46 -13.57 -23.29 -13.19
N SER A 47 -12.62 -22.36 -13.22
CA SER A 47 -12.05 -21.70 -12.04
C SER A 47 -12.17 -20.18 -12.16
N ALA A 48 -12.41 -19.51 -11.05
CA ALA A 48 -12.44 -18.06 -10.92
C ALA A 48 -11.40 -17.60 -9.89
N ASN A 49 -10.68 -16.53 -10.22
CA ASN A 49 -9.72 -15.91 -9.31
C ASN A 49 -10.04 -14.42 -9.17
N VAL A 50 -10.09 -13.92 -7.94
CA VAL A 50 -10.34 -12.52 -7.62
C VAL A 50 -9.21 -12.00 -6.75
N ASN A 51 -8.50 -11.00 -7.26
CA ASN A 51 -7.45 -10.29 -6.53
C ASN A 51 -7.92 -8.88 -6.20
N TRP A 52 -7.86 -8.53 -4.92
CA TRP A 52 -8.22 -7.20 -4.44
C TRP A 52 -7.10 -6.64 -3.55
N THR A 53 -6.57 -5.49 -3.94
CA THR A 53 -5.66 -4.71 -3.10
C THR A 53 -6.30 -3.39 -2.66
N LEU A 54 -6.19 -3.08 -1.37
CA LEU A 54 -6.61 -1.82 -0.77
C LEU A 54 -5.38 -1.07 -0.24
N TYR A 55 -5.16 0.13 -0.76
CA TYR A 55 -4.11 1.03 -0.30
C TYR A 55 -4.68 2.14 0.59
N GLY A 56 -4.09 2.32 1.76
CA GLY A 56 -4.37 3.44 2.65
C GLY A 56 -3.80 4.77 2.16
N ARG A 57 -4.07 5.84 2.91
CA ARG A 57 -3.55 7.18 2.61
C ARG A 57 -2.01 7.17 2.56
N GLN A 58 -1.45 7.90 1.59
CA GLN A 58 -0.02 8.17 1.48
C GLN A 58 0.25 9.60 1.96
N LYS A 59 1.25 9.77 2.84
CA LYS A 59 1.69 11.10 3.27
C LYS A 59 2.81 11.55 2.31
N PRO A 60 2.66 12.67 1.58
CA PRO A 60 3.75 13.22 0.78
C PRO A 60 4.84 13.84 1.69
N ARG A 61 6.03 14.05 1.13
CA ARG A 61 7.11 14.80 1.79
C ARG A 61 6.67 16.26 1.95
N GLN A 62 6.94 16.84 3.12
CA GLN A 62 6.53 18.21 3.44
C GLN A 62 7.72 19.18 3.49
N TYR A 63 8.93 18.68 3.73
CA TYR A 63 10.14 19.49 3.82
C TYR A 63 11.15 19.10 2.74
N ALA A 64 11.82 20.10 2.16
CA ALA A 64 12.94 19.91 1.24
C ALA A 64 14.13 19.32 2.01
N GLU A 65 14.69 18.20 1.54
CA GLU A 65 15.88 17.58 2.16
C GLU A 65 17.18 17.98 1.47
N ILE A 66 17.10 18.54 0.26
CA ILE A 66 18.24 19.08 -0.48
C ILE A 66 17.94 20.49 -1.00
N ARG A 67 18.98 21.32 -1.16
CA ARG A 67 18.88 22.74 -1.56
C ARG A 67 18.14 22.96 -2.89
N ASN A 68 18.12 21.96 -3.77
CA ASN A 68 17.43 22.02 -5.05
C ASN A 68 15.91 21.75 -4.96
N GLU A 69 15.40 21.25 -3.83
CA GLU A 69 13.97 20.97 -3.61
C GLU A 69 13.20 22.17 -3.03
N THR A 70 13.90 23.20 -2.54
CA THR A 70 13.28 24.36 -1.87
C THR A 70 12.36 25.17 -2.80
N GLY A 71 12.64 25.22 -4.10
CA GLY A 71 11.84 25.97 -5.08
C GLY A 71 10.62 25.23 -5.64
N THR A 72 10.62 23.90 -5.62
CA THR A 72 9.55 23.07 -6.22
C THR A 72 8.42 22.76 -5.24
N LEU A 73 8.72 22.62 -3.95
CA LEU A 73 7.72 22.35 -2.90
C LEU A 73 6.96 23.61 -2.43
N ALA A 74 7.51 24.81 -2.66
CA ALA A 74 6.88 26.08 -2.29
C ALA A 74 5.77 26.54 -3.27
N THR A 75 5.63 25.89 -4.44
CA THR A 75 4.71 26.32 -5.51
C THR A 75 3.37 25.55 -5.52
N THR A 76 3.09 24.76 -4.47
CA THR A 76 1.77 24.09 -4.34
C THR A 76 1.01 24.72 -3.17
N GLU A 77 0.57 25.97 -3.37
CA GLU A 77 -0.54 26.61 -2.63
C GLU A 77 -1.69 26.89 -3.61
#